data_AF-A0A1H7LQ66-F1
#
_entry.id   AF-A0A1H7LQ66-F1
#
_cell.length_a   1.000
_cell.length_b   1.000
_cell.length_c   1.000
_cell.angle_alpha   90.00
_cell.angle_beta   90.00
_cell.angle_gamma   90.00
#
_symmetry.space_group_name_H-M   'P 1'
#
loop_
_entity.id
_entity.type
_entity.pdbx_description
1 polymer ?
#
loop_
_entity_poly.entity_id
_entity_poly.type
_entity_poly.pdbx_seq_one_letter_code
_entity_poly.pdbx_strand_id
1 'polypeptide(L)'
;MKQAAGRGRALWLGGALAAALLAAQWVSGEDGGADSGRAVEDTMPRKEVRPPENQPAKETGRDAANEAEQLQLERLERRKFSAQAGDIFRNQSWAPPPPPASSKPPPPAPPPLQFKYLGRVTEGDETRVFLALAERNYIVRPGENIDSQYRMDAVNEHAITLTYLPLNAKQMLAIAGPGNVQ
;
A
#
# COMPACT_ATOMS: atom_id res chain seq x y z
N MET A 1 -10.40 47.06 51.99
CA MET A 1 -9.06 46.66 52.45
C MET A 1 -8.43 45.76 51.41
N LYS A 2 -7.28 46.16 50.84
CA LYS A 2 -6.53 45.38 49.83
C LYS A 2 -5.63 44.37 50.56
N GLN A 3 -5.64 43.10 50.18
CA GLN A 3 -4.65 42.12 50.60
C GLN A 3 -3.88 41.67 49.37
N ALA A 4 -2.60 42.05 49.31
CA ALA A 4 -1.63 41.63 48.31
C ALA A 4 -0.65 40.67 48.99
N ALA A 5 -0.60 39.41 48.57
CA ALA A 5 0.43 38.46 48.99
C ALA A 5 0.59 37.36 47.94
N GLY A 6 1.77 37.26 47.31
CA GLY A 6 2.02 36.16 46.38
C GLY A 6 3.24 36.27 45.45
N ARG A 7 4.25 37.10 45.75
CA ARG A 7 5.37 37.31 44.82
C ARG A 7 6.50 36.26 44.93
N GLY A 8 6.62 35.58 46.07
CA GLY A 8 7.64 34.54 46.29
C GLY A 8 7.33 33.19 45.64
N ARG A 9 6.04 32.81 45.56
CA ARG A 9 5.61 31.53 44.93
C ARG A 9 5.65 31.59 43.40
N ALA A 10 5.42 32.78 42.83
CA ALA A 10 5.49 33.00 41.39
C ALA A 10 6.90 32.78 40.82
N LEU A 11 7.94 33.16 41.58
CA LEU A 11 9.33 32.95 41.16
C LEU A 11 9.76 31.47 41.23
N TRP A 12 9.21 30.71 42.17
CA TRP A 12 9.52 29.27 42.31
C TRP A 12 8.88 28.43 41.19
N LEU A 13 7.65 28.78 40.79
CA LEU A 13 6.95 28.14 39.68
C LEU A 13 7.62 28.41 38.32
N GLY A 14 8.18 29.61 38.13
CA GLY A 14 8.92 29.95 36.90
C GLY A 14 10.19 29.09 36.71
N GLY A 15 10.93 28.81 37.78
CA GLY A 15 12.14 27.99 37.72
C GLY A 15 11.86 26.53 37.36
N ALA A 16 10.83 25.92 37.96
CA ALA A 16 10.47 24.53 37.68
C ALA A 16 10.02 24.32 36.22
N LEU A 17 9.30 25.29 35.64
CA LEU A 17 8.84 25.23 34.25
C LEU A 17 10.01 25.28 33.26
N ALA A 18 11.03 26.09 33.54
CA ALA A 18 12.22 26.20 32.70
C ALA A 18 13.05 24.89 32.70
N ALA A 19 13.17 24.22 33.85
CA ALA A 19 13.87 22.93 33.93
C ALA A 19 13.16 21.81 33.15
N ALA A 20 11.82 21.78 33.15
CA ALA A 20 11.05 20.80 32.39
C ALA A 20 11.21 20.97 30.87
N LEU A 21 11.27 22.21 30.38
CA LEU A 21 11.50 22.49 28.95
C LEU A 21 12.90 22.08 28.48
N LEU A 22 13.91 22.15 29.35
CA LEU A 22 15.28 21.72 29.05
C LEU A 22 15.42 20.19 28.95
N ALA A 23 14.72 19.44 29.80
CA ALA A 23 14.75 17.97 29.76
C ALA A 23 14.06 17.39 28.50
N ALA A 24 13.06 18.09 27.97
CA ALA A 24 12.33 17.67 26.77
C ALA A 24 13.17 17.72 25.48
N GLN A 25 14.33 18.39 25.48
CA GLN A 25 15.18 18.53 24.30
C GLN A 25 16.23 17.41 24.13
N TRP A 26 16.34 16.47 25.07
CA TRP A 26 17.36 15.41 25.04
C TRP A 26 16.82 13.98 24.96
N VAL A 27 15.54 13.80 24.61
CA VAL A 27 14.93 12.47 24.44
C VAL A 27 14.49 12.30 22.98
N SER A 28 15.44 11.96 22.12
CA SER A 28 15.19 11.28 20.84
C SER A 28 16.51 10.87 20.18
N GLY A 29 16.73 9.56 20.09
CA GLY A 29 17.70 8.99 19.15
C GLY A 29 18.48 7.82 19.75
N GLU A 30 18.09 6.59 19.41
CA GLU A 30 19.02 5.49 19.12
C GLU A 30 18.25 4.31 18.50
N ASP A 31 18.29 4.25 17.17
CA ASP A 31 17.87 3.11 16.36
C ASP A 31 19.04 2.13 16.18
N GLY A 32 18.72 0.84 16.33
CA GLY A 32 19.04 -0.23 15.38
C GLY A 32 20.50 -0.63 15.11
N GLY A 33 20.82 -1.91 15.31
CA GLY A 33 21.92 -2.57 14.59
C GLY A 33 22.28 -3.97 15.09
N ALA A 34 22.05 -4.99 14.24
CA ALA A 34 22.78 -6.27 14.11
C ALA A 34 21.90 -7.21 13.26
N ASP A 35 22.04 -7.28 11.93
CA ASP A 35 23.05 -8.05 11.18
C ASP A 35 23.47 -9.38 11.81
N SER A 36 23.18 -10.47 11.10
CA SER A 36 24.08 -11.63 10.94
C SER A 36 23.42 -12.68 10.04
N GLY A 37 23.72 -12.59 8.74
CA GLY A 37 23.60 -13.72 7.82
C GLY A 37 24.88 -14.56 7.82
N ARG A 38 24.76 -15.86 8.11
CA ARG A 38 25.77 -16.93 7.92
C ARG A 38 24.97 -18.23 7.86
N ALA A 39 25.27 -19.26 7.08
CA ALA A 39 26.45 -19.62 6.33
C ALA A 39 26.04 -20.55 5.17
N VAL A 40 26.81 -20.49 4.09
CA VAL A 40 26.87 -21.49 3.02
C VAL A 40 27.75 -22.65 3.45
N GLU A 41 27.42 -23.87 3.01
CA GLU A 41 28.33 -24.94 2.53
C GLU A 41 27.59 -26.29 2.58
N ASP A 42 27.51 -26.99 1.45
CA ASP A 42 27.90 -28.41 1.40
C ASP A 42 28.07 -28.86 -0.07
N THR A 43 29.12 -29.63 -0.32
CA THR A 43 29.67 -30.01 -1.63
C THR A 43 29.39 -31.49 -1.89
N MET A 44 29.04 -31.89 -3.12
CA MET A 44 28.98 -33.31 -3.52
C MET A 44 29.88 -33.62 -4.75
N PRO A 45 30.60 -34.77 -4.75
CA PRO A 45 31.66 -35.06 -5.73
C PRO A 45 31.16 -35.76 -7.01
N ARG A 46 31.90 -35.53 -8.11
CA ARG A 46 31.67 -36.03 -9.47
C ARG A 46 32.25 -37.43 -9.69
N LYS A 47 31.51 -38.29 -10.40
CA LYS A 47 31.92 -39.64 -10.86
C LYS A 47 31.87 -39.69 -12.39
N GLU A 48 33.01 -39.91 -13.04
CA GLU A 48 33.17 -40.03 -14.51
C GLU A 48 33.19 -41.52 -14.92
N VAL A 49 32.44 -41.88 -15.96
CA VAL A 49 32.33 -43.23 -16.56
C VAL A 49 32.93 -43.22 -17.97
N ARG A 50 33.66 -44.27 -18.37
CA ARG A 50 34.27 -44.43 -19.70
C ARG A 50 33.31 -45.13 -20.69
N PRO A 51 33.35 -44.85 -22.02
CA PRO A 51 32.50 -45.50 -23.03
C PRO A 51 33.04 -46.83 -23.61
N PRO A 52 32.18 -47.73 -24.15
CA PRO A 52 32.57 -48.91 -24.93
C PRO A 52 32.45 -48.73 -26.47
N GLU A 53 33.18 -49.56 -27.21
CA GLU A 53 33.37 -49.57 -28.67
C GLU A 53 32.42 -50.58 -29.38
N ASN A 54 31.89 -50.20 -30.55
CA ASN A 54 30.87 -50.89 -31.37
C ASN A 54 31.46 -51.49 -32.65
N GLN A 55 31.06 -52.71 -33.07
CA GLN A 55 30.93 -53.11 -34.50
C GLN A 55 29.91 -54.25 -34.73
N PRO A 56 29.00 -54.16 -35.72
CA PRO A 56 28.21 -55.29 -36.25
C PRO A 56 28.51 -55.56 -37.75
N ALA A 57 28.22 -56.76 -38.26
CA ALA A 57 28.29 -57.03 -39.69
C ALA A 57 27.34 -58.14 -40.19
N LYS A 58 26.50 -57.80 -41.20
CA LYS A 58 26.42 -58.37 -42.57
C LYS A 58 25.00 -58.59 -43.10
N GLU A 59 24.75 -57.98 -44.25
CA GLU A 59 23.55 -58.05 -45.11
C GLU A 59 23.71 -59.08 -46.24
N THR A 60 22.63 -59.76 -46.64
CA THR A 60 22.51 -60.47 -47.93
C THR A 60 21.05 -60.46 -48.36
N GLY A 61 20.72 -59.76 -49.45
CA GLY A 61 19.37 -59.76 -50.01
C GLY A 61 19.13 -58.60 -50.98
N ARG A 62 19.73 -58.62 -52.18
CA ARG A 62 19.57 -57.55 -53.18
C ARG A 62 18.30 -57.66 -54.03
N ASP A 63 17.73 -58.86 -54.18
CA ASP A 63 16.51 -59.03 -55.01
C ASP A 63 15.22 -58.84 -54.21
N ALA A 64 15.25 -59.15 -52.91
CA ALA A 64 14.21 -58.70 -51.97
C ALA A 64 14.26 -57.18 -51.71
N ALA A 65 15.40 -56.52 -52.01
CA ALA A 65 15.57 -55.10 -51.78
C ALA A 65 14.73 -54.25 -52.74
N ASN A 66 14.59 -54.64 -54.01
CA ASN A 66 13.88 -53.82 -55.01
C ASN A 66 12.35 -53.84 -54.84
N GLU A 67 11.76 -54.99 -54.56
CA GLU A 67 10.32 -55.07 -54.21
C GLU A 67 10.04 -54.44 -52.83
N ALA A 68 10.96 -54.62 -51.87
CA ALA A 68 10.85 -53.95 -50.58
C ALA A 68 11.02 -52.42 -50.71
N GLU A 69 11.85 -51.93 -51.63
CA GLU A 69 12.02 -50.49 -51.92
C GLU A 69 10.76 -49.91 -52.56
N GLN A 70 10.14 -50.59 -53.53
CA GLN A 70 8.88 -50.15 -54.14
C GLN A 70 7.73 -50.12 -53.12
N LEU A 71 7.59 -51.18 -52.31
CA LEU A 71 6.63 -51.21 -51.21
C LEU A 71 6.91 -50.14 -50.14
N GLN A 72 8.17 -49.74 -49.98
CA GLN A 72 8.56 -48.65 -49.07
C GLN A 72 8.25 -47.28 -49.66
N LEU A 73 8.46 -47.05 -50.96
CA LEU A 73 8.12 -45.80 -51.65
C LEU A 73 6.60 -45.53 -51.62
N GLU A 74 5.77 -46.53 -51.94
CA GLU A 74 4.31 -46.42 -51.85
C GLU A 74 3.82 -46.11 -50.42
N ARG A 75 4.57 -46.59 -49.41
CA ARG A 75 4.27 -46.36 -47.99
C ARG A 75 4.76 -45.00 -47.51
N LEU A 76 5.74 -44.40 -48.18
CA LEU A 76 6.26 -43.06 -47.93
C LEU A 76 5.31 -41.98 -48.51
N GLU A 77 4.68 -42.23 -49.67
CA GLU A 77 3.71 -41.30 -50.28
C GLU A 77 2.40 -41.14 -49.50
N ARG A 78 2.06 -42.10 -48.62
CA ARG A 78 0.78 -42.10 -47.89
C ARG A 78 0.82 -41.37 -46.55
N ARG A 79 1.79 -40.47 -46.30
CA ARG A 79 1.70 -39.60 -45.13
C ARG A 79 0.77 -38.43 -45.42
N LYS A 80 -0.52 -38.62 -45.15
CA LYS A 80 -1.50 -37.54 -45.08
C LYS A 80 -1.21 -36.68 -43.85
N PHE A 81 -0.58 -35.52 -44.05
CA PHE A 81 -0.47 -34.50 -43.01
C PHE A 81 -1.86 -33.97 -42.70
N SER A 82 -2.26 -34.02 -41.42
CA SER A 82 -3.52 -33.42 -40.98
C SER A 82 -3.33 -31.92 -40.77
N ALA A 83 -4.21 -31.10 -41.35
CA ALA A 83 -4.25 -29.65 -41.10
C ALA A 83 -4.70 -29.31 -39.66
N GLN A 84 -5.09 -30.32 -38.88
CA GLN A 84 -5.42 -30.23 -37.46
C GLN A 84 -4.20 -30.28 -36.54
N ALA A 85 -2.99 -30.34 -37.09
CA ALA A 85 -1.77 -30.09 -36.34
C ALA A 85 -1.78 -28.61 -35.95
N GLY A 86 -2.26 -28.31 -34.73
CA GLY A 86 -2.27 -26.96 -34.18
C GLY A 86 -0.91 -26.29 -34.34
N ASP A 87 -0.89 -24.96 -34.39
CA ASP A 87 0.27 -24.15 -34.78
C ASP A 87 1.59 -24.59 -34.08
N ILE A 88 2.39 -25.35 -34.82
CA ILE A 88 3.70 -25.88 -34.39
C ILE A 88 4.80 -24.82 -34.41
N PHE A 89 4.50 -23.64 -34.95
CA PHE A 89 5.41 -22.49 -35.00
C PHE A 89 4.96 -21.35 -34.08
N ARG A 90 4.06 -21.63 -33.11
CA ARG A 90 3.63 -20.61 -32.15
C ARG A 90 4.85 -20.00 -31.46
N ASN A 91 4.91 -18.67 -31.46
CA ASN A 91 5.99 -17.96 -30.78
C ASN A 91 5.95 -18.27 -29.28
N GLN A 92 6.94 -19.03 -28.80
CA GLN A 92 7.10 -19.35 -27.39
C GLN A 92 7.84 -18.19 -26.71
N SER A 93 7.17 -17.50 -25.79
CA SER A 93 7.81 -16.50 -24.93
C SER A 93 8.62 -17.19 -23.83
N TRP A 94 9.87 -16.78 -23.67
CA TRP A 94 10.76 -17.18 -22.57
C TRP A 94 10.80 -16.15 -21.44
N ALA A 95 9.94 -15.13 -21.49
CA ALA A 95 9.87 -14.14 -20.43
C ALA A 95 9.34 -14.80 -19.15
N PRO A 96 10.00 -14.58 -18.00
CA PRO A 96 9.47 -15.04 -16.72
C PRO A 96 8.09 -14.39 -16.49
N PRO A 97 7.17 -15.08 -15.79
CA PRO A 97 5.88 -14.49 -15.47
C PRO A 97 6.10 -13.18 -14.69
N PRO A 98 5.27 -12.14 -14.94
CA PRO A 98 5.38 -10.89 -14.21
C PRO A 98 5.26 -11.18 -12.71
N PRO A 99 6.05 -10.50 -11.86
CA PRO A 99 5.96 -10.68 -10.43
C PRO A 99 4.53 -10.39 -9.97
N PRO A 100 4.01 -11.13 -8.96
CA PRO A 100 2.68 -10.87 -8.43
C PRO A 100 2.61 -9.40 -7.99
N ALA A 101 1.54 -8.71 -8.39
CA ALA A 101 1.30 -7.35 -7.95
C ALA A 101 1.35 -7.32 -6.42
N SER A 102 2.31 -6.57 -5.86
CA SER A 102 2.35 -6.33 -4.41
C SER A 102 1.13 -5.51 -4.03
N SER A 103 0.09 -6.16 -3.53
CA SER A 103 -1.09 -5.49 -2.99
C SER A 103 -0.70 -4.89 -1.64
N LYS A 104 -0.13 -3.68 -1.66
CA LYS A 104 -0.01 -2.89 -0.43
C LYS A 104 -1.42 -2.72 0.14
N PRO A 105 -1.64 -2.96 1.45
CA PRO A 105 -2.95 -2.72 2.04
C PRO A 105 -3.37 -1.27 1.80
N PRO A 106 -4.67 -1.01 1.56
CA PRO A 106 -5.16 0.34 1.34
C PRO A 106 -4.86 1.22 2.56
N PRO A 107 -4.65 2.53 2.35
CA PRO A 107 -4.43 3.46 3.44
C PRO A 107 -5.62 3.45 4.41
N PRO A 108 -5.40 3.72 5.71
CA PRO A 108 -6.49 3.83 6.67
C PRO A 108 -7.43 4.96 6.25
N ALA A 109 -8.74 4.69 6.32
CA ALA A 109 -9.75 5.71 6.09
C ALA A 109 -9.87 6.64 7.30
N PRO A 110 -10.23 7.92 7.11
CA PRO A 110 -10.54 8.80 8.22
C PRO A 110 -11.79 8.31 8.98
N PRO A 111 -11.89 8.61 10.28
CA PRO A 111 -13.03 8.22 11.09
C PRO A 111 -14.34 8.85 10.59
N PRO A 112 -15.50 8.25 10.86
CA PRO A 112 -16.79 8.86 10.57
C PRO A 112 -16.97 10.21 11.29
N LEU A 113 -17.49 11.19 10.59
CA LEU A 113 -17.67 12.54 11.10
C LEU A 113 -18.89 12.60 12.04
N GLN A 114 -18.66 12.75 13.34
CA GLN A 114 -19.71 12.77 14.37
C GLN A 114 -20.08 14.20 14.83
N PHE A 115 -19.58 15.22 14.13
CA PHE A 115 -19.95 16.59 14.41
C PHE A 115 -21.41 16.84 14.08
N LYS A 116 -22.09 17.59 14.95
CA LYS A 116 -23.42 18.13 14.71
C LYS A 116 -23.30 19.63 14.49
N TYR A 117 -23.87 20.10 13.40
CA TYR A 117 -23.98 21.53 13.13
C TYR A 117 -25.08 22.15 13.99
N LEU A 118 -24.74 23.18 14.76
CA LEU A 118 -25.70 23.91 15.60
C LEU A 118 -26.12 25.24 14.97
N GLY A 119 -25.26 25.84 14.13
CA GLY A 119 -25.53 27.12 13.50
C GLY A 119 -24.27 27.83 13.07
N ARG A 120 -24.44 28.98 12.41
CA ARG A 120 -23.36 29.91 12.07
C ARG A 120 -23.81 31.33 12.34
N VAL A 121 -22.87 32.18 12.72
CA VAL A 121 -23.05 33.63 12.84
C VAL A 121 -21.99 34.28 11.98
N THR A 122 -22.42 35.22 11.14
CA THR A 122 -21.53 36.02 10.29
C THR A 122 -21.60 37.47 10.77
N GLU A 123 -20.45 38.02 11.12
CA GLU A 123 -20.29 39.40 11.60
C GLU A 123 -19.28 40.10 10.68
N GLY A 124 -19.78 40.91 9.75
CA GLY A 124 -18.95 41.46 8.67
C GLY A 124 -18.39 40.36 7.78
N ASP A 125 -17.07 40.25 7.70
CA ASP A 125 -16.35 39.23 6.93
C ASP A 125 -16.04 37.97 7.77
N GLU A 126 -16.30 38.01 9.09
CA GLU A 126 -15.95 36.91 9.98
C GLU A 126 -17.13 35.96 10.20
N THR A 127 -16.99 34.71 9.77
CA THR A 127 -18.00 33.65 10.02
C THR A 127 -17.52 32.73 11.13
N ARG A 128 -18.35 32.57 12.16
CA ARG A 128 -18.16 31.63 13.27
C ARG A 128 -19.20 30.52 13.19
N VAL A 129 -18.74 29.28 13.25
CA VAL A 129 -19.59 28.09 13.15
C VAL A 129 -19.63 27.39 14.50
N PHE A 130 -20.84 27.05 14.93
CA PHE A 130 -21.12 26.32 16.16
C PHE A 130 -21.27 24.84 15.83
N LEU A 131 -20.41 24.02 16.40
CA LEU A 131 -20.37 22.56 16.21
C LEU A 131 -20.46 21.87 17.57
N ALA A 132 -21.15 20.73 17.64
CA ALA A 132 -21.11 19.84 18.79
C ALA A 132 -20.44 18.51 18.41
N LEU A 133 -19.61 17.99 19.31
CA LEU A 133 -19.03 16.65 19.22
C LEU A 133 -19.20 15.97 20.58
N ALA A 134 -19.98 14.89 20.61
CA ALA A 134 -20.42 14.25 21.85
C ALA A 134 -21.00 15.28 22.84
N GLU A 135 -20.36 15.49 23.99
CA GLU A 135 -20.79 16.42 25.07
C GLU A 135 -20.09 17.79 25.01
N ARG A 136 -19.31 18.07 23.96
CA ARG A 136 -18.53 19.30 23.82
C ARG A 136 -19.06 20.16 22.67
N ASN A 137 -19.07 21.48 22.90
CA ASN A 137 -19.44 22.48 21.92
C ASN A 137 -18.19 23.28 21.51
N TYR A 138 -18.08 23.57 20.22
CA TYR A 138 -16.97 24.30 19.61
C TYR A 138 -17.52 25.47 18.82
N ILE A 139 -16.79 26.58 18.87
CA ILE A 139 -17.03 27.76 18.05
C ILE A 139 -15.77 27.96 17.25
N VAL A 140 -15.85 27.80 15.93
CA VAL A 140 -14.66 27.82 15.08
C VAL A 140 -14.83 28.71 13.86
N ARG A 141 -13.71 29.30 13.45
CA ARG A 141 -13.59 30.08 12.21
C ARG A 141 -12.96 29.23 11.11
N PRO A 142 -13.14 29.59 9.82
CA PRO A 142 -12.38 28.98 8.74
C PRO A 142 -10.87 29.11 9.02
N GLY A 143 -10.15 28.00 8.92
CA GLY A 143 -8.74 27.85 9.26
C GLY A 143 -8.45 27.42 10.70
N GLU A 144 -9.44 27.37 11.60
CA GLU A 144 -9.23 27.07 13.02
C GLU A 144 -9.27 25.56 13.33
N ASN A 145 -8.45 25.14 14.29
CA ASN A 145 -8.32 23.75 14.70
C ASN A 145 -9.28 23.40 15.85
N ILE A 146 -9.92 22.24 15.74
CA ILE A 146 -10.80 21.64 16.74
C ILE A 146 -10.03 20.48 17.40
N ASP A 147 -9.73 20.61 18.69
CA ASP A 147 -9.02 19.61 19.52
C ASP A 147 -7.70 19.08 18.93
N SER A 148 -7.06 19.83 18.03
CA SER A 148 -5.87 19.39 17.27
C SER A 148 -6.08 18.10 16.45
N GLN A 149 -7.31 17.62 16.30
CA GLN A 149 -7.65 16.46 15.49
C GLN A 149 -8.27 16.87 14.16
N TYR A 150 -9.02 17.97 14.15
CA TYR A 150 -9.67 18.49 12.96
C TYR A 150 -9.32 19.96 12.76
N ARG A 151 -9.44 20.43 11.52
CA ARG A 151 -9.43 21.85 11.18
C ARG A 151 -10.65 22.16 10.33
N MET A 152 -11.36 23.24 10.62
CA MET A 152 -12.43 23.70 9.74
C MET A 152 -11.79 24.47 8.58
N ASP A 153 -11.91 23.99 7.34
CA ASP A 153 -11.30 24.66 6.19
C ASP A 153 -12.25 25.73 5.61
N ALA A 154 -13.53 25.40 5.45
CA ALA A 154 -14.51 26.29 4.85
C ALA A 154 -15.94 25.95 5.29
N VAL A 155 -16.83 26.93 5.23
CA VAL A 155 -18.27 26.78 5.47
C VAL A 155 -19.05 27.40 4.32
N ASN A 156 -19.94 26.61 3.74
CA ASN A 156 -20.90 27.03 2.72
C ASN A 156 -22.32 26.93 3.29
N GLU A 157 -23.32 27.22 2.47
CA GLU A 157 -24.73 27.19 2.86
C GLU A 157 -25.26 25.75 3.07
N HIS A 158 -24.68 24.77 2.37
CA HIS A 158 -25.13 23.38 2.40
C HIS A 158 -24.19 22.44 3.17
N ALA A 159 -22.93 22.84 3.39
CA ALA A 159 -21.93 21.94 3.98
C ALA A 159 -20.76 22.70 4.62
N ILE A 160 -20.10 22.03 5.56
CA ILE A 160 -18.85 22.45 6.20
C ILE A 160 -17.76 21.49 5.78
N THR A 161 -16.61 22.02 5.37
CA THR A 161 -15.43 21.21 5.02
C THR A 161 -14.50 21.17 6.21
N LEU A 162 -14.20 19.97 6.70
CA LEU A 162 -13.24 19.73 7.77
C LEU A 162 -12.09 18.87 7.26
N THR A 163 -10.87 19.17 7.70
CA THR A 163 -9.70 18.32 7.47
C THR A 163 -9.36 17.57 8.75
N TYR A 164 -9.29 16.24 8.68
CA TYR A 164 -8.75 15.41 9.75
C TYR A 164 -7.22 15.44 9.68
N LEU A 165 -6.60 16.09 10.66
CA LEU A 165 -5.17 16.44 10.65
C LEU A 165 -4.23 15.22 10.63
N PRO A 166 -4.47 14.12 11.37
CA PRO A 166 -3.57 12.96 11.37
C PRO A 166 -3.39 12.30 10.00
N LEU A 167 -4.43 12.33 9.15
CA LEU A 167 -4.39 11.76 7.80
C LEU A 167 -4.39 12.82 6.69
N ASN A 168 -4.46 14.11 7.04
CA ASN A 168 -4.72 15.22 6.11
C ASN A 168 -5.90 14.94 5.16
N ALA A 169 -6.92 14.23 5.65
CA ALA A 169 -8.06 13.81 4.85
C ALA A 169 -9.22 14.80 4.99
N LYS A 170 -9.77 15.26 3.86
CA LYS A 170 -10.94 16.16 3.84
C LYS A 170 -12.24 15.38 4.00
N GLN A 171 -13.13 15.92 4.81
CA GLN A 171 -14.46 15.38 5.08
C GLN A 171 -15.49 16.50 5.03
N MET A 172 -16.68 16.19 4.54
CA MET A 172 -17.77 17.14 4.43
C MET A 172 -18.85 16.81 5.45
N LEU A 173 -19.22 17.80 6.26
CA LEU A 173 -20.40 17.76 7.09
C LEU A 173 -21.56 18.39 6.32
N ALA A 174 -22.59 17.62 5.99
CA ALA A 174 -23.81 18.18 5.43
C ALA A 174 -24.53 19.02 6.51
N ILE A 175 -24.87 20.26 6.16
CA ILE A 175 -25.77 21.08 6.95
C ILE A 175 -27.17 20.65 6.52
N ALA A 176 -27.85 19.86 7.37
CA ALA A 176 -29.26 19.61 7.15
C ALA A 176 -29.98 20.97 7.19
N GLY A 177 -30.63 21.35 6.08
CA GLY A 177 -31.52 22.51 6.05
C GLY A 177 -32.60 22.40 7.12
N PRO A 178 -33.28 23.51 7.49
CA PRO A 178 -34.30 23.51 8.53
C PRO A 178 -35.26 22.34 8.29
N GLY A 179 -35.40 21.47 9.31
CA GLY A 179 -36.09 20.20 9.19
C GLY A 179 -37.50 20.39 8.63
N ASN A 180 -37.81 19.65 7.57
CA ASN A 180 -39.19 19.42 7.18
C ASN A 180 -39.83 18.59 8.30
N VAL A 181 -40.61 19.24 9.15
CA VAL A 181 -41.59 18.59 10.01
C VAL A 181 -42.66 17.98 9.10
N GLN A 182 -42.71 16.65 9.06
CA GLN A 182 -43.90 15.92 8.64
C GLN A 182 -44.74 15.60 9.87
#